data_AF-A0A2Z2KNK5-F1
#
_entry.id   AF-A0A2Z2KNK5-F1
#
_cell.length_a   1.000
_cell.length_b   1.000
_cell.length_c   1.000
_cell.angle_alpha   90.00
_cell.angle_beta   90.00
_cell.angle_gamma   90.00
#
_symmetry.space_group_name_H-M   'P 1'
#
loop_
_entity.id
_entity.type
_entity.pdbx_description
1 polymer ?
#
loop_
_entity_poly.entity_id
_entity_poly.type
_entity_poly.pdbx_seq_one_letter_code
_entity_poly.pdbx_strand_id
1 'polypeptide(L)'
;MENFYTDNYGRVWGNKAIGNVSVVTTSNNEITISSGSHDYSFTIPTGTYASMYATGMSELVDTIKTVVQAQSYPIEVFLGGNHKDVKYNSIVFRLTDGAEIDNITGTFFDAFFDSI
;
A
#
# COMPACT_ATOMS: atom_id res chain seq x y z
N MET A 1 -17.78 5.01 2.18
CA MET A 1 -17.19 4.17 1.11
C MET A 1 -16.14 5.03 0.47
N GLU A 2 -14.90 4.90 0.91
CA GLU A 2 -13.81 5.62 0.27
C GLU A 2 -13.62 5.04 -1.12
N ASN A 3 -13.73 5.90 -2.14
CA ASN A 3 -13.68 5.51 -3.54
C ASN A 3 -12.24 5.19 -3.94
N PHE A 4 -11.71 4.08 -3.45
CA PHE A 4 -10.45 3.57 -3.95
C PHE A 4 -10.55 3.32 -5.46
N TYR A 5 -9.49 3.62 -6.19
CA TYR A 5 -9.40 3.15 -7.56
C TYR A 5 -9.01 1.68 -7.53
N THR A 6 -9.94 0.83 -7.94
CA THR A 6 -9.73 -0.60 -8.15
C THR A 6 -9.72 -0.89 -9.64
N ASP A 7 -8.65 -1.53 -10.14
CA ASP A 7 -8.59 -1.94 -11.55
C ASP A 7 -9.21 -3.34 -11.78
N ASN A 8 -9.33 -3.73 -13.06
CA ASN A 8 -9.92 -5.02 -13.46
C ASN A 8 -9.17 -6.26 -12.96
N TYR A 9 -8.03 -6.10 -12.29
CA TYR A 9 -7.26 -7.18 -11.70
C TYR A 9 -7.36 -7.21 -10.17
N GLY A 10 -8.33 -6.49 -9.59
CA GLY A 10 -8.54 -6.43 -8.14
C GLY A 10 -7.45 -5.64 -7.40
N ARG A 11 -6.70 -4.80 -8.11
CA ARG A 11 -5.63 -3.99 -7.49
C ARG A 11 -6.21 -2.70 -6.97
N VAL A 12 -6.01 -2.42 -5.69
CA VAL A 12 -6.35 -1.16 -5.05
C VAL A 12 -5.15 -0.23 -5.08
N TRP A 13 -5.29 0.92 -5.74
CA TRP A 13 -4.22 1.89 -5.94
C TRP A 13 -4.31 3.06 -4.97
N GLY A 14 -3.17 3.45 -4.41
CA GLY A 14 -3.06 4.68 -3.64
C GLY A 14 -3.19 5.91 -4.53
N ASN A 15 -3.84 6.96 -4.01
CA ASN A 15 -3.90 8.25 -4.72
C ASN A 15 -2.77 9.21 -4.33
N LYS A 16 -1.91 8.84 -3.35
CA LYS A 16 -0.79 9.65 -2.87
C LYS A 16 0.54 9.22 -3.48
N ALA A 17 1.39 10.19 -3.80
CA ALA A 17 2.73 9.95 -4.30
C ALA A 17 3.70 9.55 -3.19
N ILE A 18 4.43 8.45 -3.38
CA ILE A 18 5.59 8.09 -2.59
C ILE A 18 6.76 8.96 -3.05
N GLY A 19 7.19 9.86 -2.18
CA GLY A 19 8.37 10.69 -2.42
C GLY A 19 9.68 9.88 -2.39
N ASN A 20 10.80 10.56 -2.68
CA ASN A 20 12.13 9.94 -2.64
C ASN A 20 12.50 9.39 -1.26
N VAL A 21 11.90 9.94 -0.21
CA VAL A 21 12.09 9.50 1.18
C VAL A 21 10.73 9.43 1.86
N SER A 22 10.44 8.32 2.51
CA SER A 22 9.25 8.11 3.34
C SER A 22 9.67 7.78 4.78
N VAL A 23 9.04 8.41 5.76
CA VAL A 23 9.34 8.20 7.18
C VAL A 23 8.17 7.49 7.85
N VAL A 24 8.45 6.35 8.45
CA VAL A 24 7.52 5.56 9.25
C VAL A 24 7.94 5.63 10.71
N THR A 25 6.98 5.97 11.55
CA THR A 25 7.08 6.15 12.99
C THR A 25 5.98 5.34 13.66
N THR A 26 6.02 5.20 14.99
CA THR A 26 4.97 4.48 15.72
C THR A 26 3.60 5.14 15.63
N SER A 27 3.50 6.40 15.19
CA SER A 27 2.21 7.09 15.03
C SER A 27 1.57 6.90 13.66
N ASN A 28 2.26 6.28 12.70
CA ASN A 28 1.77 6.13 11.32
C ASN A 28 2.18 4.81 10.69
N ASN A 29 2.22 3.69 11.42
CA ASN A 29 2.79 2.43 10.93
C ASN A 29 1.83 1.24 10.89
N GLU A 30 0.54 1.44 11.14
CA GLU A 30 -0.43 0.35 11.15
C GLU A 30 -1.26 0.36 9.86
N ILE A 31 -1.46 -0.83 9.27
CA ILE A 31 -2.35 -1.06 8.15
C ILE A 31 -3.27 -2.23 8.48
N THR A 32 -4.55 -2.08 8.17
CA THR A 32 -5.54 -3.16 8.14
C THR A 32 -6.21 -3.19 6.78
N ILE A 33 -6.16 -4.34 6.11
CA ILE A 33 -6.85 -4.59 4.84
C ILE A 33 -8.02 -5.55 5.12
N SER A 34 -9.24 -5.16 4.72
CA SER A 34 -10.46 -5.95 4.92
C SER A 34 -10.95 -6.54 3.59
N SER A 35 -11.40 -7.79 3.63
CA SER A 35 -12.00 -8.52 2.50
C SER A 35 -13.06 -9.50 3.00
N GLY A 36 -14.33 -9.17 2.78
CA GLY A 36 -15.48 -9.89 3.30
C GLY A 36 -15.48 -9.94 4.83
N SER A 37 -15.26 -11.13 5.39
CA SER A 37 -15.17 -11.36 6.83
C SER A 37 -13.73 -11.48 7.35
N HIS A 38 -12.72 -11.22 6.51
CA HIS A 38 -11.32 -11.34 6.87
C HIS A 38 -10.68 -9.96 7.01
N ASP A 39 -9.91 -9.77 8.08
CA ASP A 39 -9.08 -8.60 8.31
C ASP A 39 -7.61 -9.02 8.42
N TYR A 40 -6.75 -8.38 7.64
CA TYR A 40 -5.31 -8.60 7.64
C TYR A 40 -4.63 -7.36 8.20
N SER A 41 -4.17 -7.43 9.45
CA SER A 41 -3.53 -6.30 10.14
C SER A 41 -2.04 -6.53 10.32
N PHE A 42 -1.23 -5.53 9.98
CA PHE A 42 0.21 -5.60 10.14
C PHE A 42 0.82 -4.22 10.43
N THR A 43 2.01 -4.25 11.00
CA THR A 43 2.76 -3.06 11.37
C THR A 43 4.00 -2.94 10.48
N ILE A 44 4.20 -1.78 9.88
CA ILE A 44 5.42 -1.45 9.15
C ILE A 44 6.51 -1.10 10.19
N PRO A 45 7.72 -1.66 10.08
CA PRO A 45 8.82 -1.26 10.95
C PRO A 45 9.04 0.26 10.89
N THR A 46 9.37 0.87 12.03
CA THR A 46 9.73 2.29 12.04
C THR A 46 11.06 2.48 11.34
N GLY A 47 11.18 3.50 10.50
CA GLY A 47 12.36 3.72 9.71
C GLY A 47 12.22 4.84 8.70
N THR A 48 13.31 5.12 8.01
CA THR A 48 13.34 6.00 6.85
C THR A 48 13.63 5.14 5.64
N TYR A 49 12.77 5.24 4.63
CA TYR A 49 12.78 4.40 3.44
C TYR A 49 13.03 5.23 2.20
N ALA A 50 14.04 4.87 1.43
CA ALA A 50 14.32 5.49 0.15
C ALA A 50 13.44 4.91 -0.96
N SER A 51 13.07 5.78 -1.91
CA SER A 51 12.47 5.39 -3.18
C SER A 51 13.22 6.07 -4.32
N MET A 52 13.41 5.35 -5.42
CA MET A 52 14.08 5.85 -6.61
C MET A 52 13.12 5.81 -7.79
N TYR A 53 12.63 6.99 -8.18
CA TYR A 53 11.70 7.12 -9.29
C TYR A 53 12.28 6.58 -10.61
N ALA A 54 13.56 6.87 -10.87
CA ALA A 54 14.24 6.49 -12.10
C ALA A 54 14.32 4.97 -12.33
N THR A 55 14.40 4.17 -11.25
CA THR A 55 14.53 2.71 -11.32
C THR A 55 13.25 1.98 -10.94
N GLY A 56 12.20 2.69 -10.53
CA GLY A 56 10.94 2.08 -10.07
C GLY A 56 11.12 1.24 -8.81
N MET A 57 12.02 1.65 -7.90
CA MET A 57 12.31 0.94 -6.66
C MET A 57 11.83 1.72 -5.44
N SER A 58 11.35 1.01 -4.42
CA SER A 58 10.93 1.59 -3.14
C SER A 58 11.19 0.63 -1.99
N GLU A 59 12.11 1.01 -1.10
CA GLU A 59 12.44 0.23 0.11
C GLU A 59 11.24 0.06 1.02
N LEU A 60 10.33 1.05 1.04
CA LEU A 60 9.08 0.99 1.77
C LEU A 60 8.19 -0.13 1.23
N VAL A 61 7.96 -0.15 -0.09
CA VAL A 61 7.15 -1.20 -0.73
C VAL A 61 7.76 -2.58 -0.48
N ASP A 62 9.06 -2.73 -0.62
CA ASP A 62 9.75 -4.02 -0.41
C ASP A 62 9.71 -4.46 1.06
N THR A 63 9.76 -3.51 2.00
CA THR A 63 9.58 -3.79 3.42
C THR A 63 8.16 -4.28 3.70
N ILE A 64 7.13 -3.59 3.17
CA ILE A 64 5.74 -4.02 3.34
C ILE A 64 5.53 -5.42 2.76
N LYS A 65 6.07 -5.71 1.55
CA LYS A 65 6.05 -7.07 0.96
C LYS A 65 6.63 -8.10 1.93
N THR A 66 7.79 -7.81 2.51
CA THR A 66 8.46 -8.72 3.46
C THR A 66 7.61 -8.98 4.69
N VAL A 67 6.97 -7.94 5.25
CA VAL A 67 6.10 -8.05 6.43
C VAL A 67 4.88 -8.92 6.14
N VAL A 68 4.17 -8.67 5.04
CA VAL A 68 2.97 -9.46 4.69
C VAL A 68 3.32 -10.92 4.38
N GLN A 69 4.47 -11.15 3.72
CA GLN A 69 4.97 -12.50 3.44
C GLN A 69 5.34 -13.26 4.73
N ALA A 70 5.98 -12.59 5.69
CA ALA A 70 6.32 -13.20 6.97
C ALA A 70 5.08 -13.62 7.78
N GLN A 71 3.96 -12.92 7.61
CA GLN A 71 2.66 -13.26 8.20
C GLN A 71 1.86 -14.28 7.38
N SER A 72 2.38 -14.72 6.22
CA SER A 72 1.68 -15.59 5.27
C SER A 72 0.32 -15.02 4.83
N TYR A 73 0.18 -13.70 4.77
CA TYR A 73 -1.04 -13.07 4.28
C TYR A 73 -1.16 -13.21 2.76
N PRO A 74 -2.39 -13.38 2.24
CA PRO A 74 -2.63 -13.46 0.80
C PRO A 74 -2.55 -12.07 0.15
N ILE A 75 -1.61 -11.21 0.55
CA ILE A 75 -1.48 -9.83 0.08
C ILE A 75 -0.25 -9.71 -0.81
N GLU A 76 -0.44 -9.19 -2.01
CA GLU A 76 0.62 -8.66 -2.84
C GLU A 76 0.68 -7.14 -2.76
N VAL A 77 1.90 -6.63 -2.80
CA VAL A 77 2.18 -5.20 -2.74
C VAL A 77 3.07 -4.83 -3.91
N PHE A 78 2.74 -3.75 -4.61
CA PHE A 78 3.50 -3.29 -5.77
C PHE A 78 3.81 -1.79 -5.68
N LEU A 79 4.81 -1.38 -6.43
CA LEU A 79 5.01 0.02 -6.77
C LEU A 79 4.29 0.29 -8.09
N GLY A 80 3.19 1.04 -8.04
CA GLY A 80 2.47 1.53 -9.20
C GLY A 80 3.13 2.81 -9.73
N GLY A 81 3.21 2.97 -11.07
CA GLY A 81 3.88 4.13 -11.70
C GLY A 81 2.96 5.12 -12.43
N ASN A 82 1.67 4.82 -12.54
CA ASN A 82 0.67 5.65 -13.22
C ASN A 82 -0.70 5.45 -12.56
N HIS A 83 -1.41 6.53 -12.28
CA HIS A 83 -2.83 6.46 -11.95
C HIS A 83 -3.56 7.59 -12.69
N LYS A 84 -4.59 7.23 -13.47
CA LYS A 84 -5.45 8.15 -14.24
C LYS A 84 -4.65 9.21 -15.02
N ASP A 85 -3.69 8.76 -15.83
CA ASP A 85 -2.82 9.59 -16.68
C ASP A 85 -1.85 10.53 -15.96
N VAL A 86 -1.76 10.46 -14.62
CA VAL A 86 -0.73 11.14 -13.84
C VAL A 86 0.37 10.15 -13.48
N LYS A 87 1.60 10.49 -13.87
CA LYS A 87 2.82 9.75 -13.52
C LYS A 87 3.22 10.04 -12.08
N TYR A 88 2.93 9.12 -11.17
CA TYR A 88 3.49 9.13 -9.83
C TYR A 88 3.64 7.71 -9.28
N ASN A 89 4.58 7.56 -8.34
CA ASN A 89 4.80 6.32 -7.64
C ASN A 89 3.76 6.17 -6.53
N SER A 90 2.97 5.10 -6.54
CA SER A 90 1.99 4.77 -5.50
C SER A 90 2.21 3.35 -5.00
N ILE A 91 1.79 3.08 -3.76
CA ILE A 91 1.64 1.69 -3.33
C ILE A 91 0.42 1.10 -4.07
N VAL A 92 0.41 -0.20 -4.29
CA VAL A 92 -0.73 -0.91 -4.84
C VAL A 92 -0.88 -2.21 -4.08
N PHE A 93 -2.09 -2.52 -3.63
CA PHE A 93 -2.41 -3.77 -2.94
C PHE A 93 -3.31 -4.66 -3.78
N ARG A 94 -3.16 -5.97 -3.64
CA ARG A 94 -4.07 -6.97 -4.22
C ARG A 94 -4.09 -8.21 -3.34
N LEU A 95 -5.20 -8.94 -3.33
CA LEU A 95 -5.25 -10.28 -2.74
C LEU A 95 -4.89 -11.38 -3.76
N THR A 96 -4.04 -12.32 -3.37
CA THR A 96 -3.52 -13.38 -4.25
C THR A 96 -4.54 -14.47 -4.57
N ASP A 97 -5.56 -14.61 -3.73
CA ASP A 97 -6.67 -15.55 -3.90
C ASP A 97 -7.77 -15.02 -4.83
N GLY A 98 -7.64 -13.77 -5.30
CA GLY A 98 -8.60 -13.12 -6.17
C GLY A 98 -9.80 -12.49 -5.45
N ALA A 99 -9.81 -12.48 -4.11
CA ALA A 99 -10.81 -11.75 -3.36
C ALA A 99 -10.68 -10.23 -3.54
N GLU A 100 -11.77 -9.51 -3.33
CA GLU A 100 -11.81 -8.05 -3.43
C GLU A 100 -11.41 -7.40 -2.10
N ILE A 101 -10.62 -6.33 -2.16
CA ILE A 101 -10.33 -5.50 -1.00
C ILE A 101 -11.49 -4.52 -0.83
N ASP A 102 -12.24 -4.68 0.26
CA ASP A 102 -13.39 -3.83 0.59
C ASP A 102 -12.96 -2.53 1.25
N ASN A 103 -11.92 -2.61 2.10
CA ASN A 103 -11.48 -1.48 2.91
C ASN A 103 -9.97 -1.54 3.21
N ILE A 104 -9.36 -0.37 3.37
CA ILE A 104 -7.99 -0.23 3.89
C ILE A 104 -8.04 0.84 4.96
N THR A 105 -7.54 0.54 6.15
CA THR A 105 -7.53 1.46 7.31
C THR A 105 -6.21 1.36 8.06
N GLY A 106 -6.08 2.12 9.15
CA GLY A 106 -4.91 2.13 10.02
C GLY A 106 -4.20 3.49 10.02
N THR A 107 -3.19 3.63 10.88
CA THR A 107 -2.48 4.91 11.06
C THR A 107 -1.58 5.26 9.88
N PHE A 108 -1.22 4.28 9.03
CA PHE A 108 -0.46 4.52 7.80
C PHE A 108 -1.37 4.97 6.63
N PHE A 109 -2.71 5.00 6.79
CA PHE A 109 -3.65 5.32 5.72
C PHE A 109 -3.33 6.64 5.00
N ASP A 110 -2.99 7.69 5.75
CA ASP A 110 -2.66 9.02 5.19
C ASP A 110 -1.32 9.05 4.42
N ALA A 111 -0.47 8.03 4.56
CA ALA A 111 0.72 7.86 3.73
C ALA A 111 0.39 7.19 2.39
N PHE A 112 -0.83 6.66 2.24
CA PHE A 112 -1.30 5.95 1.08
C PHE A 112 -2.36 6.73 0.28
N PHE A 113 -3.23 7.46 1.00
CA PHE A 113 -4.25 8.32 0.42
C PHE A 113 -4.10 9.78 0.84
N ASP A 114 -4.27 10.70 -0.11
CA ASP A 114 -4.53 12.10 0.17
C ASP A 114 -6.02 12.28 0.48
N SER A 115 -6.30 13.06 1.52
CA SER A 115 -7.65 13.54 1.84
C SER A 115 -8.23 14.29 0.64
N ILE A 116 -9.35 13.81 0.13
CA ILE A 116 -10.08 14.37 -1.04
C ILE A 116 -10.86 15.61 -0.61
#